data_AF-A0A832IXR4-F1
#
_entry.id   AF-A0A832IXR4-F1
#
_cell.length_a   1.000
_cell.length_b   1.000
_cell.length_c   1.000
_cell.angle_alpha   90.00
_cell.angle_beta   90.00
_cell.angle_gamma   90.00
#
_symmetry.space_group_name_H-M   'P 1'
#
loop_
_entity.id
_entity.type
_entity.pdbx_description
1 polymer ?
#
loop_
_entity_poly.entity_id
_entity_poly.type
_entity_poly.pdbx_seq_one_letter_code
_entity_poly.pdbx_strand_id
1 'polypeptide(L)'
;MIDSLEALAPLADYSLIKTLNPDPDATDHGVDHDPRQVFSGHYVPVNPTPIETPHYIAHSTTLFKELGLSDTLATSDDFIRMFSGDASALPKPLRGHGWACGYALSIYGSEYYEQCPFRTGTGYGDGRAVSSLEAVLNGRRWEMQLKGGGRT
;
A
#
# COMPACT_ATOMS: atom_id res chain seq x y z
N MET A 1 -20.61 8.34 10.01
CA MET A 1 -19.20 8.30 9.61
C MET A 1 -18.70 6.89 9.88
N ILE A 2 -17.74 6.41 9.12
CA ILE A 2 -17.18 5.05 9.27
C ILE A 2 -16.31 5.04 10.53
N ASP A 3 -16.65 4.21 11.50
CA ASP A 3 -16.04 4.21 12.84
C ASP A 3 -15.39 2.88 13.23
N SER A 4 -15.48 1.84 12.39
CA SER A 4 -14.77 0.57 12.54
C SER A 4 -14.23 0.05 11.22
N LEU A 5 -13.29 -0.91 11.29
CA LEU A 5 -12.76 -1.56 10.09
C LEU A 5 -13.81 -2.45 9.41
N GLU A 6 -14.76 -3.02 10.16
CA GLU A 6 -15.91 -3.75 9.60
C GLU A 6 -16.84 -2.84 8.80
N ALA A 7 -16.99 -1.57 9.19
CA ALA A 7 -17.76 -0.59 8.43
C ALA A 7 -16.99 -0.09 7.19
N LEU A 8 -15.65 -0.05 7.25
CA LEU A 8 -14.79 0.32 6.12
C LEU A 8 -14.69 -0.80 5.07
N ALA A 9 -14.58 -2.05 5.50
CA ALA A 9 -14.26 -3.18 4.62
C ALA A 9 -15.19 -3.33 3.39
N PRO A 10 -16.53 -3.21 3.51
CA PRO A 10 -17.44 -3.29 2.36
C PRO A 10 -17.23 -2.21 1.30
N LEU A 11 -16.51 -1.13 1.63
CA LEU A 11 -16.19 -0.02 0.72
C LEU A 11 -14.88 -0.24 -0.03
N ALA A 12 -14.12 -1.28 0.31
CA ALA A 12 -12.93 -1.66 -0.41
C ALA A 12 -13.28 -2.16 -1.81
N ASP A 13 -12.59 -1.60 -2.80
CA ASP A 13 -12.78 -1.94 -4.20
C ASP A 13 -11.43 -1.95 -4.91
N TYR A 14 -10.83 -3.14 -4.96
CA TYR A 14 -9.54 -3.40 -5.59
C TYR A 14 -9.61 -3.48 -7.13
N SER A 15 -10.38 -2.60 -7.76
CA SER A 15 -10.58 -2.59 -9.21
C SER A 15 -9.29 -2.30 -9.97
N LEU A 16 -8.43 -1.43 -9.45
CA LEU A 16 -7.16 -1.05 -10.09
C LEU A 16 -6.32 -2.30 -10.34
N ILE A 17 -5.98 -3.03 -9.27
CA ILE A 17 -5.13 -4.22 -9.37
C ILE A 17 -5.80 -5.42 -10.04
N LYS A 18 -7.14 -5.43 -10.17
CA LYS A 18 -7.85 -6.41 -11.01
C LYS A 18 -7.77 -6.11 -12.50
N THR A 19 -7.57 -4.83 -12.87
CA THR A 19 -7.44 -4.40 -14.27
C THR A 19 -5.99 -4.33 -14.75
N LEU A 20 -5.03 -4.32 -13.82
CA LEU A 20 -3.61 -4.32 -14.11
C LEU A 20 -3.04 -5.74 -14.12
N ASN A 21 -2.04 -5.96 -14.97
CA ASN A 21 -1.22 -7.17 -14.95
C ASN A 21 -0.21 -7.10 -13.80
N PRO A 22 -0.14 -8.10 -12.89
CA PRO A 22 0.97 -8.23 -11.97
C PRO A 22 2.26 -8.54 -12.75
N ASP A 23 3.39 -8.31 -12.10
CA ASP A 23 4.68 -8.82 -12.55
C ASP A 23 4.64 -10.36 -12.65
N PRO A 24 4.96 -10.95 -13.83
CA PRO A 24 4.99 -12.39 -14.03
C PRO A 24 5.92 -13.16 -13.09
N ASP A 25 6.95 -12.49 -12.56
CA ASP A 25 7.94 -13.10 -11.67
C ASP A 25 7.56 -12.97 -10.18
N ALA A 26 6.41 -12.36 -9.87
CA ALA A 26 5.96 -12.17 -8.48
C ALA A 26 5.47 -13.46 -7.84
N THR A 27 5.61 -13.53 -6.51
CA THR A 27 5.06 -14.64 -5.71
C THR A 27 3.57 -14.46 -5.44
N ASP A 28 2.83 -15.57 -5.41
CA ASP A 28 1.38 -15.56 -5.15
C ASP A 28 0.99 -14.99 -3.77
N HIS A 29 1.91 -15.01 -2.82
CA HIS A 29 1.68 -14.58 -1.43
C HIS A 29 2.32 -13.22 -1.10
N GLY A 30 2.95 -12.57 -2.07
CA GLY A 30 3.59 -11.27 -1.92
C GLY A 30 4.81 -11.29 -1.00
N VAL A 31 5.55 -12.39 -0.96
CA VAL A 31 6.83 -12.48 -0.24
C VAL A 31 7.96 -12.04 -1.17
N ASP A 32 7.80 -10.85 -1.75
CA ASP A 32 8.69 -10.23 -2.72
C ASP A 32 9.42 -9.04 -2.05
N HIS A 33 10.42 -9.35 -1.23
CA HIS A 33 11.19 -8.33 -0.48
C HIS A 33 12.63 -8.18 -0.97
N ASP A 34 13.12 -9.07 -1.82
CA ASP A 34 14.51 -9.01 -2.26
C ASP A 34 14.63 -8.07 -3.47
N PRO A 35 15.62 -7.14 -3.47
CA PRO A 35 15.80 -6.22 -4.58
C PRO A 35 16.01 -6.98 -5.89
N ARG A 36 15.17 -6.69 -6.89
CA ARG A 36 15.28 -7.23 -8.25
C ARG A 36 14.84 -6.20 -9.28
N GLN A 37 15.21 -6.43 -10.53
CA GLN A 37 14.70 -5.64 -11.66
C GLN A 37 13.32 -6.17 -12.04
N VAL A 38 12.37 -5.25 -12.25
CA VAL A 38 11.01 -5.58 -12.72
C VAL A 38 10.93 -5.14 -14.18
N PHE A 39 10.93 -6.11 -15.10
CA PHE A 39 10.97 -5.83 -16.54
C PHE A 39 9.57 -5.77 -17.18
N SER A 40 8.55 -6.31 -16.52
CA SER A 40 7.18 -6.35 -17.03
C SER A 40 6.17 -6.41 -15.89
N GLY A 41 4.88 -6.27 -16.23
CA GLY A 41 3.83 -6.07 -15.24
C GLY A 41 3.77 -4.63 -14.72
N HIS A 42 2.67 -4.30 -14.06
CA HIS A 42 2.42 -2.94 -13.55
C HIS A 42 2.68 -2.83 -12.05
N TYR A 43 2.63 -3.95 -11.33
CA TYR A 43 2.81 -3.99 -9.88
C TYR A 43 3.33 -5.36 -9.43
N VAL A 44 3.95 -5.39 -8.25
CA VAL A 44 4.35 -6.60 -7.55
C VAL A 44 3.46 -6.72 -6.30
N PRO A 45 2.67 -7.80 -6.14
CA PRO A 45 2.05 -8.11 -4.85
C PRO A 45 3.11 -8.17 -3.76
N VAL A 46 2.91 -7.48 -2.64
CA VAL A 46 3.86 -7.51 -1.53
C VAL A 46 3.12 -7.37 -0.20
N ASN A 47 3.46 -8.20 0.78
CA ASN A 47 2.95 -8.05 2.13
C ASN A 47 3.79 -6.98 2.89
N PRO A 48 3.15 -6.12 3.69
CA PRO A 48 3.91 -5.21 4.53
C PRO A 48 4.64 -5.96 5.66
N THR A 49 5.73 -5.39 6.16
CA THR A 49 6.41 -5.85 7.38
C THR A 49 5.79 -5.18 8.60
N PRO A 50 5.14 -5.91 9.52
CA PRO A 50 4.51 -5.33 10.70
C PRO A 50 5.51 -4.64 11.64
N ILE A 51 5.09 -3.53 12.25
CA ILE A 51 5.77 -2.94 13.41
C ILE A 51 5.35 -3.72 14.66
N GLU A 52 6.31 -4.13 15.50
CA GLU A 52 6.06 -4.99 16.67
C GLU A 52 5.17 -4.32 17.74
N THR A 53 5.44 -3.05 18.08
CA THR A 53 4.68 -2.29 19.08
C THR A 53 4.22 -0.95 18.50
N PRO A 54 3.16 -0.95 17.66
CA PRO A 54 2.70 0.28 17.03
C PRO A 54 2.01 1.20 18.03
N HIS A 55 2.30 2.50 17.94
CA HIS A 55 1.67 3.53 18.75
C HIS A 55 1.09 4.62 17.86
N TYR A 56 -0.17 4.96 18.09
CA TYR A 56 -0.80 6.11 17.44
C TYR A 56 -0.15 7.42 17.92
N ILE A 57 0.18 8.30 16.97
CA ILE A 57 0.77 9.63 17.25
C ILE A 57 -0.21 10.73 16.85
N ALA A 58 -0.63 10.74 15.58
CA ALA A 58 -1.52 11.76 15.03
C ALA A 58 -2.21 11.25 13.76
N HIS A 59 -3.32 11.87 13.40
CA HIS A 59 -3.96 11.78 12.09
C HIS A 59 -4.49 13.15 11.65
N SER A 60 -4.82 13.29 10.37
CA SER A 60 -5.47 14.49 9.84
C SER A 60 -6.99 14.36 9.98
N THR A 61 -7.58 15.10 10.92
CA THR A 61 -9.03 15.16 11.12
C THR A 61 -9.76 15.72 9.89
N THR A 62 -9.13 16.66 9.18
CA THR A 62 -9.66 17.21 7.92
C THR A 62 -9.74 16.13 6.83
N LEU A 63 -8.69 15.32 6.66
CA LEU A 63 -8.71 14.23 5.69
C LEU A 63 -9.71 13.14 6.09
N PHE A 64 -9.76 12.77 7.38
CA PHE A 64 -10.75 11.81 7.87
C PHE A 64 -12.18 12.25 7.57
N LYS A 65 -12.49 13.54 7.83
CA LYS A 65 -13.78 14.12 7.46
C LYS A 65 -14.04 14.08 5.94
N GLU A 66 -13.04 14.39 5.10
CA GLU A 66 -13.17 14.28 3.64
C GLU A 66 -13.46 12.85 3.17
N LEU A 67 -12.85 11.86 3.83
CA LEU A 67 -13.03 10.43 3.56
C LEU A 67 -14.31 9.86 4.21
N GLY A 68 -14.98 10.61 5.08
CA GLY A 68 -16.15 10.13 5.84
C GLY A 68 -15.80 9.18 6.99
N LEU A 69 -14.54 9.17 7.43
CA LEU A 69 -14.03 8.39 8.55
C LEU A 69 -14.22 9.15 9.88
N SER A 70 -14.50 8.42 10.96
CA SER A 70 -14.52 8.92 12.33
C SER A 70 -13.11 9.06 12.87
N ASP A 71 -12.81 10.13 13.61
CA ASP A 71 -11.52 10.31 14.28
C ASP A 71 -11.24 9.18 15.29
N THR A 72 -12.27 8.53 15.83
CA THR A 72 -12.14 7.37 16.72
C THR A 72 -11.55 6.14 16.03
N LEU A 73 -11.72 6.02 14.71
CA LEU A 73 -11.16 4.93 13.92
C LEU A 73 -9.63 4.98 13.92
N ALA A 74 -9.02 6.16 13.96
CA ALA A 74 -7.56 6.29 13.98
C ALA A 74 -6.91 5.68 15.24
N THR A 75 -7.70 5.48 16.29
CA THR A 75 -7.27 4.95 17.58
C THR A 75 -7.78 3.54 17.87
N SER A 76 -8.51 2.91 16.94
CA SER A 76 -8.95 1.54 17.13
C SER A 76 -7.81 0.55 16.86
N ASP A 77 -7.75 -0.53 17.64
CA ASP A 77 -6.64 -1.49 17.59
C ASP A 77 -6.48 -2.14 16.21
N ASP A 78 -7.59 -2.45 15.55
CA ASP A 78 -7.64 -3.06 14.21
C ASP A 78 -7.11 -2.13 13.11
N PHE A 79 -7.48 -0.84 13.17
CA PHE A 79 -7.01 0.18 12.22
C PHE A 79 -5.53 0.49 12.43
N ILE A 80 -5.08 0.59 13.69
CA ILE A 80 -3.66 0.74 14.03
C ILE A 80 -2.86 -0.44 13.48
N ARG A 81 -3.32 -1.68 13.67
CA ARG A 81 -2.67 -2.90 13.14
C ARG A 81 -2.55 -2.86 11.62
N MET A 82 -3.65 -2.57 10.91
CA MET A 82 -3.64 -2.47 9.45
C MET A 82 -2.63 -1.42 8.94
N PHE A 83 -2.66 -0.21 9.51
CA PHE A 83 -1.76 0.89 9.11
C PHE A 83 -0.38 0.84 9.77
N SER A 84 -0.05 -0.25 10.46
CA SER A 84 1.31 -0.57 10.92
C SER A 84 1.86 -1.85 10.28
N GLY A 85 1.18 -2.36 9.25
CA GLY A 85 1.64 -3.49 8.45
C GLY A 85 1.17 -4.86 8.93
N ASP A 86 0.38 -4.95 10.00
CA ASP A 86 -0.23 -6.22 10.41
C ASP A 86 -1.57 -6.44 9.69
N ALA A 87 -1.54 -7.31 8.67
CA ALA A 87 -2.70 -7.68 7.87
C ALA A 87 -3.28 -9.07 8.22
N SER A 88 -2.86 -9.66 9.35
CA SER A 88 -3.19 -11.05 9.72
C SER A 88 -4.65 -11.30 10.08
N ALA A 89 -5.39 -10.25 10.46
CA ALA A 89 -6.76 -10.36 10.98
C ALA A 89 -7.71 -9.32 10.37
N LEU A 90 -7.58 -9.03 9.06
CA LEU A 90 -8.44 -8.06 8.40
C LEU A 90 -9.83 -8.66 8.07
N PRO A 91 -10.92 -7.90 8.26
CA PRO A 91 -12.24 -8.31 7.80
C PRO A 91 -12.28 -8.36 6.26
N LYS A 92 -12.92 -9.41 5.73
CA LYS A 92 -13.17 -9.50 4.28
C LYS A 92 -14.07 -8.33 3.83
N PRO A 93 -13.87 -7.76 2.63
CA PRO A 93 -12.98 -8.18 1.54
C PRO A 93 -11.59 -7.55 1.55
N LEU A 94 -11.12 -6.95 2.66
CA LEU A 94 -9.77 -6.39 2.73
C LEU A 94 -8.71 -7.47 2.44
N ARG A 95 -7.64 -7.07 1.74
CA ARG A 95 -6.58 -7.98 1.30
C ARG A 95 -5.44 -8.04 2.33
N GLY A 96 -4.93 -9.26 2.55
CA GLY A 96 -3.79 -9.52 3.45
C GLY A 96 -2.42 -9.13 2.88
N HIS A 97 -2.35 -8.77 1.60
CA HIS A 97 -1.18 -8.23 0.93
C HIS A 97 -1.58 -6.98 0.14
N GLY A 98 -0.62 -6.08 -0.01
CA GLY A 98 -0.74 -4.90 -0.84
C GLY A 98 -0.04 -5.07 -2.18
N TRP A 99 0.35 -3.96 -2.78
CA TRP A 99 1.17 -3.93 -3.99
C TRP A 99 2.20 -2.80 -3.94
N ALA A 100 3.31 -3.01 -4.66
CA ALA A 100 4.34 -2.02 -4.92
C ALA A 100 4.47 -1.82 -6.43
N CYS A 101 4.65 -0.57 -6.87
CA CYS A 101 4.79 -0.24 -8.28
C CYS A 101 6.25 0.04 -8.63
N GLY A 102 6.74 -0.58 -9.70
CA GLY A 102 8.00 -0.19 -10.34
C GLY A 102 7.81 1.10 -11.14
N TYR A 103 8.84 1.94 -11.21
CA TYR A 103 8.84 3.12 -12.08
C TYR A 103 10.26 3.46 -12.54
N ALA A 104 10.38 4.16 -13.66
CA ALA A 104 11.65 4.77 -14.07
C ALA A 104 11.77 6.14 -13.40
N LEU A 105 12.90 6.40 -12.73
CA LEU A 105 13.14 7.70 -12.10
C LEU A 105 13.70 8.69 -13.12
N SER A 106 12.98 9.79 -13.32
CA SER A 106 13.44 10.95 -14.08
C SER A 106 13.39 12.21 -13.20
N ILE A 107 14.47 12.98 -13.22
CA ILE A 107 14.58 14.26 -12.51
C ILE A 107 14.79 15.34 -13.58
N TYR A 108 13.84 16.28 -13.68
CA TYR A 108 13.83 17.34 -14.71
C TYR A 108 13.99 16.82 -16.15
N GLY A 109 13.38 15.66 -16.46
CA GLY A 109 13.44 15.04 -17.79
C GLY A 109 14.72 14.25 -18.07
N SER A 110 15.65 14.17 -17.10
CA SER A 110 16.84 13.35 -17.20
C SER A 110 16.65 12.04 -16.44
N GLU A 111 16.85 10.92 -17.12
CA GLU A 111 16.84 9.61 -16.46
C GLU A 111 17.97 9.54 -15.44
N TYR A 112 17.67 9.00 -14.25
CA TYR A 112 18.60 9.00 -13.14
C TYR A 112 18.92 7.57 -12.71
N TYR A 113 20.13 7.09 -13.00
CA TYR A 113 20.53 5.70 -12.72
C TYR A 113 21.43 5.52 -11.49
N GLU A 114 21.99 6.61 -10.96
CA GLU A 114 23.04 6.53 -9.94
C GLU A 114 22.58 5.85 -8.65
N GLN A 115 21.32 6.07 -8.25
CA GLN A 115 20.70 5.47 -7.07
C GLN A 115 19.98 4.15 -7.37
N CYS A 116 19.98 3.70 -8.62
CA CYS A 116 19.45 2.40 -8.97
C CYS A 116 20.43 1.33 -8.45
N PRO A 117 19.98 0.33 -7.67
CA PRO A 117 20.86 -0.72 -7.16
C PRO A 117 21.56 -1.51 -8.27
N PHE A 118 20.97 -1.56 -9.46
CA PHE A 118 21.51 -2.24 -10.65
C PHE A 118 22.26 -1.31 -11.60
N ARG A 119 22.24 0.01 -11.37
CA ARG A 119 22.79 1.05 -12.27
C ARG A 119 22.26 1.00 -13.71
N THR A 120 21.05 0.46 -13.90
CA THR A 120 20.38 0.33 -15.21
C THR A 120 19.13 1.21 -15.34
N GLY A 121 18.70 1.87 -14.25
CA GLY A 121 17.46 2.65 -14.23
C GLY A 121 16.16 1.85 -14.08
N THR A 122 16.25 0.52 -14.06
CA THR A 122 15.08 -0.40 -14.03
C THR A 122 14.81 -1.02 -12.66
N GLY A 123 15.45 -0.49 -11.62
CA GLY A 123 15.30 -0.96 -10.23
C GLY A 123 14.73 0.10 -9.28
N TYR A 124 14.00 1.09 -9.79
CA TYR A 124 13.24 2.01 -8.94
C TYR A 124 11.79 1.56 -8.84
N GLY A 125 11.13 2.06 -7.81
CA GLY A 125 9.79 1.65 -7.45
C GLY A 125 9.47 2.05 -6.02
N ASP A 126 8.38 1.51 -5.50
CA ASP A 126 7.96 1.67 -4.12
C ASP A 126 8.83 0.89 -3.11
N GLY A 127 10.17 1.01 -3.16
CA GLY A 127 11.11 0.18 -2.36
C GLY A 127 11.03 0.29 -0.82
N ARG A 128 10.10 1.09 -0.30
CA ARG A 128 9.77 1.18 1.14
C ARG A 128 8.31 1.56 1.38
N ALA A 129 7.43 1.30 0.41
CA ALA A 129 6.03 1.69 0.49
C ALA A 129 5.16 0.57 -0.08
N VAL A 130 4.02 0.33 0.54
CA VAL A 130 3.09 -0.70 0.10
C VAL A 130 1.69 -0.11 0.07
N SER A 131 1.03 -0.18 -1.08
CA SER A 131 -0.37 0.23 -1.20
C SER A 131 -1.25 -0.86 -0.60
N SER A 132 -2.00 -0.52 0.46
CA SER A 132 -2.69 -1.50 1.32
C SER A 132 -4.21 -1.47 1.18
N LEU A 133 -4.78 -0.36 0.70
CA LEU A 133 -6.22 -0.20 0.53
C LEU A 133 -6.53 0.55 -0.76
N GLU A 134 -7.47 0.01 -1.53
CA GLU A 134 -8.21 0.76 -2.56
C GLU A 134 -9.69 0.76 -2.12
N ALA A 135 -10.29 1.94 -2.01
CA ALA A 135 -11.68 2.06 -1.56
C ALA A 135 -12.42 3.18 -2.29
N VAL A 136 -13.75 3.04 -2.41
CA VAL A 136 -14.62 4.11 -2.89
C VAL A 136 -15.27 4.79 -1.68
N LEU A 137 -14.77 5.98 -1.33
CA LEU A 137 -15.19 6.77 -0.18
C LEU A 137 -15.76 8.09 -0.66
N ASN A 138 -16.98 8.42 -0.21
CA ASN A 138 -17.70 9.63 -0.62
C ASN A 138 -17.77 9.84 -2.15
N GLY A 139 -17.98 8.74 -2.89
CA GLY A 139 -18.10 8.76 -4.35
C GLY A 139 -16.78 8.97 -5.10
N ARG A 140 -15.63 8.97 -4.40
CA ARG A 140 -14.29 9.06 -4.99
C ARG A 140 -13.50 7.81 -4.70
N ARG A 141 -12.61 7.44 -5.63
CA ARG A 141 -11.67 6.32 -5.46
C ARG A 141 -10.42 6.83 -4.77
N TRP A 142 -9.98 6.10 -3.74
CA TRP A 142 -8.79 6.41 -2.97
C TRP A 142 -7.90 5.18 -2.89
N GLU A 143 -6.61 5.41 -3.11
CA GLU A 143 -5.55 4.47 -2.78
C GLU A 143 -4.84 4.98 -1.52
N MET A 144 -4.65 4.09 -0.54
CA MET A 144 -3.89 4.39 0.67
C MET A 144 -2.58 3.60 0.66
N GLN A 145 -1.47 4.33 0.67
CA GLN A 145 -0.13 3.77 0.65
C GLN A 145 0.54 3.88 2.02
N LEU A 146 0.97 2.74 2.57
CA LEU A 146 1.75 2.65 3.79
C LEU A 146 3.21 2.95 3.48
N LYS A 147 3.61 4.21 3.66
CA LYS A 147 5.02 4.60 3.64
C LYS A 147 5.73 4.00 4.86
N GLY A 148 6.85 3.33 4.65
CA GLY A 148 7.54 2.57 5.69
C GLY A 148 6.97 1.17 5.93
N GLY A 149 6.19 0.63 4.99
CA GLY A 149 5.61 -0.72 5.07
C GLY A 149 6.60 -1.89 4.96
N GLY A 150 7.90 -1.65 5.13
CA GLY A 150 8.95 -2.66 4.97
C GLY A 150 9.64 -2.62 3.60
N ARG A 151 10.53 -3.59 3.39
CA ARG A 151 11.29 -3.76 2.14
C ARG A 151 10.36 -4.38 1.08
N THR A 152 10.47 -3.92 -0.16
CA THR A 152 9.75 -4.45 -1.33
C THR A 152 10.72 -4.62 -2.50
#